data_AF-A0A1Y6AE97-F1
#
_entry.id   AF-A0A1Y6AE97-F1
#
_cell.length_a   1.000
_cell.length_b   1.000
_cell.length_c   1.000
_cell.angle_alpha   90.00
_cell.angle_beta   90.00
_cell.angle_gamma   90.00
#
_symmetry.space_group_name_H-M   'P 1'
#
loop_
_entity.id
_entity.type
_entity.pdbx_description
1 polymer ?
#
loop_
_entity_poly.entity_id
_entity_poly.type
_entity_poly.pdbx_seq_one_letter_code
_entity_poly.pdbx_strand_id
1 'polypeptide(L)' 'MEHIFTETSIVGEIVTQFPKASDLFKSYKIDFCCGGNKPLIDAIHERK' A
#
# COMPACT_ATOMS: atom_id res chain seq x y z
N MET A 1 -5.07 6.73 -19.60
CA MET A 1 -4.39 5.78 -18.70
C MET A 1 -5.38 5.43 -17.62
N GLU A 2 -5.71 4.15 -17.47
CA GLU A 2 -6.53 3.70 -16.33
C GLU A 2 -5.63 3.53 -15.12
N HIS A 3 -6.07 4.06 -13.97
CA HIS A 3 -5.39 3.86 -12.70
C HIS A 3 -5.85 2.53 -12.11
N ILE A 4 -4.92 1.58 -11.95
CA ILE A 4 -5.26 0.23 -11.47
C ILE A 4 -5.64 0.23 -9.97
N PHE A 5 -5.16 1.22 -9.22
CA PHE A 5 -5.57 1.49 -7.85
C PHE A 5 -5.49 3.00 -7.59
N THR A 6 -6.08 3.45 -6.49
CA THR A 6 -6.10 4.86 -6.07
C THR A 6 -5.66 4.99 -4.62
N GLU A 7 -5.64 6.21 -4.10
CA GLU A 7 -5.27 6.51 -2.72
C GLU A 7 -6.21 5.89 -1.66
N THR A 8 -7.45 5.57 -2.05
CA THR A 8 -8.43 4.89 -1.19
C THR A 8 -8.34 3.36 -1.26
N SER A 9 -7.51 2.81 -2.16
CA SER A 9 -7.32 1.36 -2.27
C SER A 9 -6.59 0.80 -1.05
N ILE A 10 -6.93 -0.43 -0.66
CA ILE A 10 -6.36 -1.09 0.50
C ILE A 10 -4.93 -1.56 0.20
N VAL A 11 -3.98 -1.20 1.05
CA VAL A 11 -2.55 -1.47 0.81
C VAL A 11 -2.26 -2.97 0.66
N GLY A 12 -2.87 -3.81 1.51
CA GLY A 12 -2.72 -5.26 1.41
C GLY A 12 -3.26 -5.84 0.10
N GLU A 13 -4.34 -5.27 -0.45
CA GLU A 13 -4.89 -5.69 -1.74
C GLU A 13 -3.98 -5.29 -2.90
N ILE A 14 -3.35 -4.10 -2.83
CA ILE A 14 -2.36 -3.66 -3.82
C ILE A 14 -1.21 -4.67 -3.87
N VAL A 15 -0.69 -5.12 -2.72
CA VAL A 15 0.41 -6.11 -2.70
C VAL A 15 -0.05 -7.50 -3.17
N THR A 16 -1.31 -7.86 -2.92
CA THR A 16 -1.88 -9.13 -3.40
C THR A 16 -1.95 -9.16 -4.93
N GLN A 17 -2.34 -8.04 -5.56
CA GLN A 17 -2.37 -7.89 -7.01
C GLN A 17 -0.98 -7.65 -7.62
N PHE A 18 -0.11 -6.94 -6.88
CA PHE A 18 1.22 -6.54 -7.31
C PHE A 18 2.26 -6.92 -6.26
N PRO A 19 2.74 -8.18 -6.20
CA PRO A 19 3.68 -8.62 -5.16
C PRO A 19 4.96 -7.76 -5.08
N LYS A 20 5.43 -7.20 -6.19
CA LYS A 20 6.59 -6.28 -6.24
C LYS A 20 6.35 -4.93 -5.55
N ALA A 21 5.10 -4.52 -5.33
CA ALA A 21 4.78 -3.31 -4.57
C ALA A 21 5.22 -3.42 -3.11
N SER A 22 5.37 -4.65 -2.59
CA SER A 22 5.89 -4.89 -1.23
C SER A 22 7.29 -4.31 -1.02
N ASP A 23 8.18 -4.39 -2.01
CA ASP A 23 9.53 -3.83 -1.91
C ASP A 23 9.50 -2.30 -1.85
N LEU A 24 8.64 -1.68 -2.66
CA LEU A 24 8.41 -0.24 -2.64
C LEU A 24 7.85 0.21 -1.29
N PHE A 25 6.80 -0.45 -0.79
CA PHE A 25 6.20 -0.12 0.49
C PHE A 25 7.18 -0.32 1.65
N LYS A 26 8.02 -1.37 1.64
CA LYS A 26 9.12 -1.53 2.60
C LYS A 26 10.09 -0.35 2.57
N SER A 27 10.53 0.07 1.38
CA SER A 27 11.46 1.21 1.24
C SER A 27 10.88 2.52 1.79
N TYR A 28 9.56 2.65 1.70
CA TYR A 28 8.80 3.76 2.26
C TYR A 28 8.24 3.45 3.65
N LYS A 29 8.68 2.41 4.37
CA LYS A 29 8.20 2.06 5.72
C LYS A 29 6.66 2.03 5.87
N ILE A 30 5.96 1.65 4.82
CA ILE A 30 4.51 1.44 4.82
C ILE A 30 4.26 0.01 5.28
N ASP A 31 3.45 -0.18 6.33
CA ASP A 31 3.02 -1.51 6.77
C ASP A 31 1.87 -2.02 5.89
N PHE A 32 2.16 -3.02 5.08
CA PHE A 32 1.20 -3.72 4.22
C PHE A 32 0.92 -5.16 4.68
N CYS A 33 1.55 -5.60 5.77
CA CYS A 33 1.50 -6.99 6.23
C CYS A 33 0.45 -7.16 7.34
N CYS A 34 0.69 -6.58 8.53
CA CYS A 34 -0.25 -6.68 9.65
C CYS A 34 -1.22 -5.49 9.67
N GLY A 35 -0.73 -4.31 9.32
CA GLY A 35 -1.52 -3.07 9.19
C GLY A 35 -2.12 -2.84 7.80
N GLY A 36 -2.00 -3.78 6.87
CA GLY A 36 -2.32 -3.57 5.46
C GLY A 36 -3.81 -3.38 5.13
N ASN A 37 -4.73 -3.65 6.07
CA ASN A 37 -6.17 -3.44 5.89
C ASN A 37 -6.57 -1.95 6.11
N LYS A 38 -5.89 -1.04 5.41
CA LYS A 38 -6.17 0.39 5.45
C LYS A 38 -5.92 1.04 4.08
N PRO A 39 -6.52 2.22 3.82
CA PRO A 39 -6.25 3.00 2.62
C PRO A 39 -4.77 3.35 2.46
N LEU A 40 -4.32 3.40 1.21
CA LEU A 40 -2.96 3.82 0.86
C LEU A 40 -2.63 5.21 1.40
N ILE A 41 -3.56 6.15 1.32
CA ILE A 41 -3.36 7.52 1.82
C ILE A 41 -3.06 7.54 3.32
N ASP A 42 -3.78 6.74 4.10
CA ASP A 42 -3.59 6.66 5.55
C ASP A 42 -2.24 6.03 5.89
N ALA A 43 -1.88 4.94 5.20
CA ALA A 43 -0.59 4.28 5.40
C ALA A 43 0.60 5.17 5.05
N ILE A 44 0.45 6.07 4.05
CA ILE A 44 1.45 7.08 3.72
C ILE A 44 1.60 8.11 4.84
N HIS A 45 0.48 8.57 5.42
CA HIS A 45 0.49 9.55 6.51
C HIS A 45 1.03 8.99 7.84
N GLU A 46 0.88 7.68 8.08
CA GLU A 46 1.39 7.03 9.29
C GLU A 46 2.90 6.73 9.27
N ARG A 47 3.56 6.95 8.13
CA ARG A 47 5.00 6.71 7.96
C ARG A 47 5.83 7.52 8.95
N LYS A 48 6.72 6.85 9.70
CA LYS A 48 7.69 7.46 10.62
C LYS A 48 9.11 7.52 10.06
#